data_AF-A0A3L8PZW3-F1
#
_entry.id   AF-A0A3L8PZW3-F1
#
_cell.length_a   1.000
_cell.length_b   1.000
_cell.length_c   1.000
_cell.angle_alpha   90.00
_cell.angle_beta   90.00
_cell.angle_gamma   90.00
#
_symmetry.space_group_name_H-M   'P 1'
#
loop_
_entity.id
_entity.type
_entity.pdbx_description
1 polymer ?
#
loop_
_entity_poly.entity_id
_entity_poly.type
_entity_poly.pdbx_seq_one_letter_code
_entity_poly.pdbx_strand_id
1 'polypeptide(L)'
;MKKWSIMLVAFTLALLLSAPVLSIETDNSQGFVHSWHFAKQNIKRAKAYIKSNGREAYFQALKAKKFSDPNYHMFAIDYRGNFLAHPIAQLNGVNGWKLRDPNRIYMVREMVKIARNNGRGWLEYQSINPYTGKEASQLVYIERVNNRFFIGIAMH
;
A
#
# COMPACT_ATOMS: atom_id res chain seq x y z
N MET A 1 26.11 16.30 81.42
CA MET A 1 24.72 16.24 81.92
C MET A 1 23.83 17.11 81.04
N LYS A 2 22.57 16.68 80.83
CA LYS A 2 21.45 17.34 80.12
C LYS A 2 21.26 16.99 78.62
N LYS A 3 20.65 15.80 78.46
CA LYS A 3 19.60 15.35 77.52
C LYS A 3 19.11 16.35 76.47
N TRP A 4 19.14 15.95 75.20
CA TRP A 4 18.30 16.51 74.13
C TRP A 4 17.34 15.40 73.67
N SER A 5 16.05 15.61 73.89
CA SER A 5 14.98 14.74 73.41
C SER A 5 14.24 15.43 72.26
N ILE A 6 14.23 14.73 71.13
CA ILE A 6 13.10 14.47 70.22
C ILE A 6 12.44 15.69 69.55
N MET A 7 12.48 15.73 68.21
CA MET A 7 11.25 15.83 67.40
C MET A 7 11.44 15.18 66.03
N LEU A 8 10.46 14.33 65.71
CA LEU A 8 10.29 13.52 64.51
C LEU A 8 10.25 14.37 63.23
N VAL A 9 10.98 13.97 62.19
CA VAL A 9 10.69 14.36 60.81
C VAL A 9 10.28 13.10 60.04
N ALA A 10 9.03 13.13 59.58
CA ALA A 10 8.37 12.04 58.87
C ALA A 10 9.13 11.67 57.58
N PHE A 11 9.48 10.39 57.47
CA PHE A 11 10.04 9.78 56.26
C PHE A 11 8.90 9.62 55.25
N THR A 12 8.78 10.56 54.31
CA THR A 12 7.82 10.46 53.22
C THR A 12 8.29 9.41 52.22
N LEU A 13 7.46 8.39 52.06
CA LEU A 13 7.55 7.32 51.08
C LEU A 13 7.39 7.92 49.67
N ALA A 14 8.50 8.13 48.96
CA ALA A 14 8.48 8.54 47.57
C ALA A 14 8.23 7.32 46.66
N LEU A 15 7.09 7.35 45.97
CA LEU A 15 6.63 6.43 44.94
C LEU A 15 7.76 6.02 43.97
N LEU A 16 7.94 4.71 43.80
CA LEU A 16 8.53 4.13 42.60
C LEU A 16 7.61 4.45 41.41
N LEU A 17 7.95 5.50 40.66
CA LEU A 17 7.38 5.75 39.34
C LEU A 17 7.74 4.56 38.45
N SER A 18 6.72 3.76 38.12
CA SER A 18 6.75 2.83 37.00
C SER A 18 7.27 3.56 35.77
N ALA A 19 8.46 3.18 35.29
CA ALA A 19 8.93 3.67 34.01
C ALA A 19 7.88 3.32 32.96
N PRO A 20 7.44 4.29 32.12
CA PRO A 20 6.61 3.94 31.00
C PRO A 20 7.42 2.99 30.12
N VAL A 21 6.87 1.80 29.87
CA VAL A 21 7.34 0.93 28.79
C VAL A 21 7.24 1.77 27.53
N LEU A 22 8.39 2.28 27.07
CA LEU A 22 8.50 2.95 25.80
C LEU A 22 8.09 1.92 24.75
N SER A 23 6.89 2.08 24.21
CA SER A 23 6.42 1.29 23.08
C SER A 23 7.42 1.57 21.96
N ILE A 24 8.16 0.55 21.53
CA ILE A 24 8.91 0.64 20.28
C ILE A 24 7.85 0.76 19.19
N GLU A 25 7.56 2.00 18.79
CA GLU A 25 6.92 2.26 17.51
C GLU A 25 7.90 1.73 16.46
N THR A 26 7.58 0.61 15.84
CA THR A 26 8.34 0.13 14.69
C THR A 26 8.30 1.25 13.66
N ASP A 27 9.45 1.84 13.37
CA ASP A 27 9.58 2.90 12.37
C ASP A 27 9.13 2.35 11.00
N ASN A 28 7.85 2.58 10.70
CA ASN A 28 7.20 2.15 9.48
C ASN A 28 7.84 2.78 8.23
N SER A 29 8.73 3.79 8.39
CA SER A 29 9.45 4.42 7.28
C SER A 29 10.39 3.44 6.58
N GLN A 30 11.04 2.53 7.32
CA GLN A 30 11.94 1.50 6.76
C GLN A 30 11.16 0.53 5.86
N GLY A 31 9.99 0.06 6.29
CA GLY A 31 9.11 -0.81 5.49
C GLY A 31 8.61 -0.10 4.24
N PHE A 32 8.25 1.17 4.35
CA PHE A 32 7.75 1.99 3.24
C PHE A 32 8.83 2.24 2.17
N VAL A 33 10.05 2.61 2.57
CA VAL A 33 11.16 2.86 1.62
C VAL A 33 11.50 1.61 0.81
N HIS A 34 11.48 0.43 1.42
CA HIS A 34 11.69 -0.85 0.71
C HIS A 34 10.57 -1.13 -0.30
N SER A 35 9.31 -0.90 0.08
CA SER A 35 8.15 -1.03 -0.81
C SER A 35 8.26 -0.09 -2.02
N TRP A 36 8.85 1.09 -1.84
CA TRP A 36 8.98 2.09 -2.90
C TRP A 36 9.95 1.69 -4.00
N HIS A 37 11.12 1.19 -3.61
CA HIS A 37 12.10 0.70 -4.58
C HIS A 37 11.58 -0.55 -5.29
N PHE A 38 10.98 -1.47 -4.53
CA PHE A 38 10.42 -2.71 -5.04
C PHE A 38 9.35 -2.47 -6.12
N ALA A 39 8.40 -1.57 -5.86
CA ALA A 39 7.33 -1.26 -6.81
C ALA A 39 7.87 -0.69 -8.13
N LYS A 40 8.78 0.28 -8.04
CA LYS A 40 9.40 0.90 -9.22
C LYS A 40 10.21 -0.12 -10.03
N GLN A 41 10.93 -1.01 -9.35
CA GLN A 41 11.70 -2.06 -10.03
C GLN A 41 10.79 -3.05 -10.77
N ASN A 42 9.68 -3.47 -10.16
CA ASN A 42 8.74 -4.39 -10.81
C ASN A 42 7.98 -3.73 -11.97
N ILE A 43 7.61 -2.45 -11.86
CA ILE A 43 7.08 -1.69 -13.01
C ILE A 43 8.11 -1.60 -14.15
N LYS A 44 9.38 -1.35 -13.83
CA LYS A 44 10.46 -1.35 -14.83
C LYS A 44 10.57 -2.71 -15.54
N ARG A 45 10.54 -3.81 -14.78
CA ARG A 45 10.54 -5.19 -15.33
C ARG A 45 9.31 -5.45 -16.21
N ALA A 46 8.12 -5.05 -15.76
CA ALA A 46 6.89 -5.20 -16.53
C ALA A 46 6.94 -4.40 -17.85
N LYS A 47 7.42 -3.15 -17.83
CA LYS A 47 7.59 -2.35 -19.06
C LYS A 47 8.62 -2.97 -20.02
N ALA A 48 9.71 -3.52 -19.50
CA ALA A 48 10.66 -4.28 -20.31
C ALA A 48 10.01 -5.53 -20.91
N TYR A 49 9.23 -6.27 -20.13
CA TYR A 49 8.49 -7.44 -20.62
C TYR A 49 7.49 -7.07 -21.73
N ILE A 50 6.72 -5.99 -21.55
CA ILE A 50 5.79 -5.46 -22.57
C ILE A 50 6.56 -5.07 -23.83
N LYS A 51 7.72 -4.42 -23.69
CA LYS A 51 8.55 -4.01 -24.84
C LYS A 51 9.04 -5.21 -25.64
N SER A 52 9.46 -6.29 -24.97
CA SER A 52 10.02 -7.47 -25.64
C SER A 52 8.98 -8.46 -26.16
N ASN A 53 7.81 -8.57 -25.50
CA ASN A 53 6.84 -9.64 -25.77
C ASN A 53 5.47 -9.11 -26.24
N GLY A 54 5.25 -7.80 -26.21
CA GLY A 54 3.95 -7.20 -26.49
C GLY A 54 3.01 -7.16 -25.28
N ARG A 55 1.93 -6.38 -25.42
CA ARG A 55 0.96 -6.15 -24.33
C ARG A 55 0.10 -7.39 -24.07
N GLU A 56 -0.23 -8.17 -25.09
CA GLU A 56 -1.10 -9.34 -25.00
C GLU A 56 -0.42 -10.44 -24.17
N ALA A 57 0.87 -10.70 -24.42
CA ALA A 57 1.67 -11.60 -23.61
C ALA A 57 1.72 -11.15 -22.14
N TYR A 58 1.88 -9.85 -21.90
CA TYR A 58 1.85 -9.31 -20.53
C TYR A 58 0.49 -9.50 -19.86
N PHE A 59 -0.61 -9.26 -20.57
CA PHE A 59 -1.96 -9.46 -20.04
C PHE A 59 -2.22 -10.93 -19.68
N GLN A 60 -1.74 -11.88 -20.49
CA GLN A 60 -1.83 -13.30 -20.14
C GLN A 60 -0.97 -13.64 -18.93
N ALA A 61 0.25 -13.09 -18.84
CA ALA A 61 1.13 -13.28 -17.69
C ALA A 61 0.52 -12.73 -16.38
N LEU A 62 -0.18 -11.59 -16.44
CA LEU A 62 -0.93 -11.04 -15.30
C LEU A 62 -2.06 -11.97 -14.86
N LYS A 63 -2.88 -12.46 -15.79
CA LYS A 63 -3.98 -13.39 -15.51
C LYS A 63 -3.47 -14.71 -14.93
N ALA A 64 -2.31 -15.18 -15.40
CA ALA A 64 -1.61 -16.35 -14.88
C ALA A 64 -0.83 -16.07 -13.58
N LYS A 65 -0.99 -14.90 -12.96
CA LYS A 65 -0.35 -14.50 -11.69
C LYS A 65 1.19 -14.50 -11.72
N LYS A 66 1.82 -14.42 -12.89
CA LYS A 66 3.30 -14.39 -13.03
C LYS A 66 3.94 -13.14 -12.42
N PHE A 67 3.18 -12.06 -12.28
CA PHE A 67 3.59 -10.80 -11.65
C PHE A 67 2.79 -10.57 -10.35
N SER A 68 2.56 -11.62 -9.58
CA SER A 68 1.84 -11.56 -8.31
C SER A 68 2.46 -12.53 -7.32
N ASP A 69 2.36 -12.19 -6.06
CA ASP A 69 2.83 -12.95 -4.90
C ASP A 69 1.88 -12.67 -3.72
N PRO A 70 1.97 -13.34 -2.55
CA PRO A 70 1.09 -13.02 -1.43
C PRO A 70 1.13 -11.56 -0.97
N ASN A 71 2.26 -10.87 -1.16
CA ASN A 71 2.45 -9.50 -0.66
C ASN A 71 2.10 -8.40 -1.68
N TYR A 72 1.99 -8.74 -2.97
CA TYR A 72 1.71 -7.76 -4.01
C TYR A 72 1.10 -8.38 -5.25
N HIS A 73 0.43 -7.56 -6.04
CA HIS A 73 -0.01 -7.97 -7.37
C HIS A 73 0.03 -6.82 -8.37
N MET A 74 0.29 -7.16 -9.62
CA MET A 74 0.26 -6.21 -10.74
C MET A 74 -1.03 -6.30 -11.53
N PHE A 75 -1.40 -5.19 -12.18
CA PHE A 75 -2.59 -5.10 -13.03
C PHE A 75 -2.38 -4.10 -14.18
N ALA A 76 -3.28 -4.17 -15.17
CA ALA A 76 -3.34 -3.23 -16.29
C ALA A 76 -4.75 -2.66 -16.44
N ILE A 77 -4.86 -1.33 -16.57
CA ILE A 77 -6.14 -0.60 -16.68
C ILE A 77 -6.05 0.41 -17.83
N ASP A 78 -7.13 0.54 -18.60
CA ASP A 78 -7.25 1.58 -19.61
C ASP A 78 -7.73 2.92 -19.02
N TYR A 79 -7.62 3.99 -19.81
CA TYR A 79 -8.02 5.31 -19.35
C TYR A 79 -9.53 5.55 -19.22
N ARG A 80 -10.37 4.54 -19.53
CA ARG A 80 -11.81 4.55 -19.26
C ARG A 80 -12.13 3.80 -17.95
N GLY A 81 -11.11 3.28 -17.27
CA GLY A 81 -11.24 2.54 -16.03
C GLY A 81 -11.59 1.06 -16.22
N ASN A 82 -11.41 0.50 -17.43
CA ASN A 82 -11.59 -0.93 -17.65
C ASN A 82 -10.32 -1.69 -17.23
N PHE A 83 -10.50 -2.73 -16.42
CA PHE A 83 -9.44 -3.68 -16.10
C PHE A 83 -9.13 -4.53 -17.34
N LEU A 84 -8.00 -4.25 -17.99
CA LEU A 84 -7.54 -4.99 -19.17
C LEU A 84 -6.98 -6.36 -18.78
N ALA A 85 -6.29 -6.42 -17.64
CA ALA A 85 -5.78 -7.64 -17.06
C ALA A 85 -5.63 -7.49 -15.55
N HIS A 86 -6.15 -8.49 -14.81
CA HIS A 86 -6.04 -8.59 -13.36
C HIS A 86 -5.86 -10.07 -12.95
N PRO A 87 -5.06 -10.39 -11.91
CA PRO A 87 -4.92 -11.75 -11.39
C PRO A 87 -6.20 -12.32 -10.73
N ILE A 88 -7.13 -11.45 -10.36
CA ILE A 88 -8.50 -11.81 -9.94
C ILE A 88 -9.35 -11.88 -11.20
N ALA A 89 -9.76 -13.09 -11.57
CA ALA A 89 -10.45 -13.39 -12.82
C ALA A 89 -11.69 -12.50 -13.02
N GLN A 90 -12.46 -12.30 -11.95
CA GLN A 90 -13.72 -11.55 -11.91
C GLN A 90 -13.57 -10.07 -12.25
N LEU A 91 -12.38 -9.50 -12.15
CA LEU A 91 -12.14 -8.10 -12.49
C LEU A 91 -11.84 -7.90 -13.98
N ASN A 92 -11.43 -8.94 -14.72
CA ASN A 92 -11.06 -8.79 -16.13
C ASN A 92 -12.26 -8.36 -16.98
N GLY A 93 -12.13 -7.23 -17.69
CA GLY A 93 -13.21 -6.64 -18.48
C GLY A 93 -14.23 -5.81 -17.69
N VAL A 94 -14.13 -5.80 -16.35
CA VAL A 94 -14.99 -4.96 -15.51
C VAL A 94 -14.53 -3.51 -15.58
N ASN A 95 -15.50 -2.59 -15.63
CA ASN A 95 -15.24 -1.17 -15.50
C ASN A 95 -15.28 -0.76 -14.02
N GLY A 96 -14.13 -0.35 -13.48
CA GLY A 96 -13.98 0.06 -12.09
C GLY A 96 -14.30 1.54 -11.82
N TRP A 97 -14.85 2.29 -12.78
CA TRP A 97 -15.05 3.74 -12.66
C TRP A 97 -15.98 4.15 -11.50
N LYS A 98 -16.84 3.24 -11.04
CA LYS A 98 -17.74 3.46 -9.89
C LYS A 98 -17.28 2.75 -8.62
N LEU A 99 -16.17 2.01 -8.65
CA LEU A 99 -15.61 1.33 -7.49
C LEU A 99 -15.15 2.39 -6.48
N ARG A 100 -15.63 2.25 -5.23
CA ARG A 100 -15.26 3.13 -4.12
C ARG A 100 -14.67 2.31 -3.00
N ASP A 101 -13.72 2.90 -2.29
CA ASP A 101 -13.29 2.41 -0.99
C ASP A 101 -14.27 2.83 0.13
N PRO A 102 -14.10 2.33 1.37
CA PRO A 102 -14.91 2.74 2.52
C PRO A 102 -14.88 4.25 2.79
N ASN A 103 -13.76 4.91 2.46
CA ASN A 103 -13.58 6.36 2.54
C ASN A 103 -14.19 7.13 1.36
N ARG A 104 -14.97 6.45 0.50
CA ARG A 104 -15.68 7.00 -0.67
C ARG A 104 -14.75 7.51 -1.77
N ILE A 105 -13.47 7.12 -1.76
CA ILE A 105 -12.47 7.40 -2.80
C ILE A 105 -12.73 6.50 -4.00
N TYR A 106 -12.86 7.12 -5.18
CA TYR A 106 -12.94 6.40 -6.44
C TYR A 106 -11.55 5.98 -6.92
N MET A 107 -11.04 4.89 -6.36
CA MET A 107 -9.66 4.41 -6.57
C MET A 107 -9.25 4.42 -8.06
N VAL A 108 -10.06 3.85 -8.94
CA VAL A 108 -9.73 3.77 -10.38
C VAL A 108 -9.68 5.15 -11.05
N ARG A 109 -10.50 6.11 -10.60
CA ARG A 109 -10.46 7.48 -11.14
C ARG A 109 -9.17 8.20 -10.73
N GLU A 110 -8.75 8.04 -9.48
CA GLU A 110 -7.49 8.62 -9.01
C GLU A 110 -6.28 7.98 -9.72
N MET A 111 -6.29 6.66 -9.94
CA MET A 111 -5.26 5.99 -10.75
C MET A 111 -5.20 6.56 -12.17
N VAL A 112 -6.35 6.74 -12.84
CA VAL A 112 -6.44 7.33 -14.18
C VAL A 112 -5.91 8.75 -14.18
N LYS A 113 -6.25 9.57 -13.18
CA LYS A 113 -5.78 10.95 -13.01
C LYS A 113 -4.25 10.99 -12.87
N ILE A 114 -3.67 10.16 -12.00
CA ILE A 114 -2.23 10.04 -11.81
C ILE A 114 -1.54 9.66 -13.13
N ALA A 115 -2.05 8.62 -13.79
CA ALA A 115 -1.45 8.11 -15.04
C ALA A 115 -1.55 9.11 -16.20
N ARG A 116 -2.61 9.91 -16.28
CA ARG A 116 -2.78 10.93 -17.34
C ARG A 116 -1.97 12.19 -17.08
N ASN A 117 -2.06 12.74 -15.88
CA ASN A 117 -1.50 14.06 -15.58
C ASN A 117 -0.01 13.98 -15.32
N ASN A 118 0.42 13.00 -14.51
CA ASN A 118 1.80 12.93 -14.04
C ASN A 118 2.59 11.82 -14.76
N GLY A 119 1.89 10.93 -15.47
CA GLY A 119 2.47 9.75 -16.10
C GLY A 119 2.83 8.64 -15.11
N ARG A 120 3.00 8.94 -13.83
CA ARG A 120 3.28 8.00 -12.75
C ARG A 120 2.96 8.60 -11.38
N GLY A 121 2.82 7.76 -10.37
CA GLY A 121 2.65 8.24 -8.99
C GLY A 121 2.18 7.16 -8.04
N TRP A 122 2.01 7.57 -6.78
CA TRP A 122 1.54 6.73 -5.69
C TRP A 122 0.09 7.05 -5.38
N LEU A 123 -0.66 6.03 -4.99
CA LEU A 123 -2.00 6.13 -4.43
C LEU A 123 -2.08 5.23 -3.20
N GLU A 124 -2.49 5.81 -2.08
CA GLU A 124 -2.87 5.08 -0.89
C GLU A 124 -4.39 5.04 -0.80
N TYR A 125 -4.96 3.88 -0.49
CA TYR A 125 -6.40 3.73 -0.26
C TYR A 125 -6.67 2.59 0.72
N GLN A 126 -7.87 2.56 1.29
CA GLN A 126 -8.30 1.48 2.17
C GLN A 126 -9.00 0.38 1.37
N SER A 127 -8.59 -0.88 1.52
CA SER A 127 -9.30 -2.02 0.92
C SER A 127 -9.98 -2.83 2.02
N ILE A 128 -11.17 -3.37 1.75
CA ILE A 128 -11.77 -4.37 2.64
C ILE A 128 -11.25 -5.74 2.20
N ASN A 129 -10.62 -6.47 3.11
CA ASN A 129 -10.29 -7.86 2.88
C ASN A 129 -11.59 -8.68 2.77
N PRO A 130 -11.84 -9.38 1.66
CA PRO A 130 -13.10 -10.09 1.43
C PRO A 130 -13.33 -11.27 2.37
N TYR A 131 -12.29 -11.80 3.02
CA TYR A 131 -12.38 -12.95 3.93
C TYR A 131 -12.53 -12.53 5.39
N THR A 132 -11.91 -11.42 5.79
CA THR A 132 -11.92 -10.98 7.20
C THR A 132 -12.84 -9.79 7.45
N GLY A 133 -13.29 -9.09 6.40
CA GLY A 133 -14.05 -7.85 6.50
C GLY A 133 -13.27 -6.66 7.07
N LYS A 134 -11.97 -6.84 7.35
CA LYS A 134 -11.12 -5.79 7.92
C LYS A 134 -10.59 -4.86 6.83
N GLU A 135 -10.50 -3.59 7.18
CA GLU A 135 -9.81 -2.59 6.37
C GLU A 135 -8.29 -2.83 6.41
N ALA A 136 -7.67 -2.74 5.25
CA ALA A 136 -6.23 -2.81 5.08
C ALA A 136 -5.80 -1.67 4.16
N SER A 137 -4.86 -0.85 4.63
CA SER A 137 -4.23 0.18 3.80
C SER A 137 -3.49 -0.51 2.66
N GLN A 138 -3.69 -0.03 1.44
CA GLN A 138 -2.95 -0.50 0.28
C GLN A 138 -2.19 0.65 -0.34
N LEU A 139 -0.93 0.37 -0.67
CA LEU A 139 -0.08 1.29 -1.42
C LEU A 139 0.01 0.83 -2.87
N VAL A 140 -0.33 1.70 -3.80
CA VAL A 140 -0.26 1.44 -5.24
C VAL A 140 0.72 2.38 -5.91
N TYR A 141 1.65 1.81 -6.67
CA TYR A 141 2.44 2.56 -7.64
C TYR A 141 1.87 2.38 -9.04
N ILE A 142 1.66 3.49 -9.73
CA ILE A 142 1.05 3.56 -11.06
C ILE A 142 2.06 4.12 -12.05
N GLU A 143 2.14 3.56 -13.24
CA GLU A 143 2.93 4.12 -14.33
C GLU A 143 2.30 3.91 -15.72
N ARG A 144 2.24 4.99 -16.49
CA ARG A 144 1.80 5.02 -17.88
C ARG A 144 2.72 4.14 -18.74
N VAL A 145 2.07 3.35 -19.59
CA VAL A 145 2.75 2.58 -20.65
C VAL A 145 2.69 3.35 -21.96
N ASN A 146 1.50 3.78 -22.38
CA ASN A 146 1.26 4.54 -23.61
C ASN A 146 -0.10 5.26 -23.52
N ASN A 147 -0.59 5.80 -24.64
CA ASN A 147 -1.86 6.56 -24.69
C ASN A 147 -3.14 5.69 -24.55
N ARG A 148 -3.00 4.36 -24.40
CA ARG A 148 -4.14 3.44 -24.26
C ARG A 148 -4.30 2.92 -22.85
N PHE A 149 -3.21 2.69 -22.11
CA PHE A 149 -3.27 2.08 -20.78
C PHE A 149 -2.08 2.40 -19.88
N PHE A 150 -2.27 2.12 -18.60
CA PHE A 150 -1.24 2.15 -17.58
C PHE A 150 -1.20 0.81 -16.83
N ILE A 151 -0.11 0.59 -16.11
CA ILE A 151 0.05 -0.56 -15.23
C ILE A 151 0.24 -0.09 -13.80
N GLY A 152 -0.13 -0.94 -12.86
CA GLY A 152 0.05 -0.68 -11.44
C GLY A 152 0.54 -1.91 -10.70
N ILE A 153 1.11 -1.67 -9.53
CA ILE A 153 1.42 -2.67 -8.52
C ILE A 153 0.76 -2.24 -7.22
N ALA A 154 -0.10 -3.09 -6.67
CA ALA A 154 -0.72 -2.91 -5.37
C ALA A 154 -0.01 -3.79 -4.34
N MET A 155 0.32 -3.21 -3.20
CA MET A 155 1.01 -3.85 -2.08
C MET A 155 0.18 -3.68 -0.81
N HIS A 156 0.29 -4.65 0.09
CA HIS A 156 -0.28 -4.60 1.43
C HIS A 156 0.72 -4.02 2.44
#